data_AF-J6UHH3-F1
#
_entry.id   AF-J6UHH3-F1
#
_cell.length_a   1.000
_cell.length_b   1.000
_cell.length_c   1.000
_cell.angle_alpha   90.00
_cell.angle_beta   90.00
_cell.angle_gamma   90.00
#
_symmetry.space_group_name_H-M   'P 1'
#
loop_
_entity.id
_entity.type
_entity.pdbx_description
1 polymer ?
#
loop_
_entity_poly.entity_id
_entity_poly.type
_entity_poly.pdbx_seq_one_letter_code
_entity_poly.pdbx_strand_id
1 'polypeptide(L)'
;METIMTSDDRKKRELLDLVERKAFDPVMHARPDGRSPADRDALEEVKRKTESEIERYRGYDSAATLVANFERDLTSEPAKRVHAELRRLDLPTIEDIRDEFERKAADLGVGA
;
A
#
# COMPACT_ATOMS: atom_id res chain seq x y z
N MET A 1 -2.41 28.00 13.82
CA MET A 1 -3.64 27.63 13.10
C MET A 1 -3.78 26.14 13.29
N GLU A 2 -4.71 25.72 14.15
CA GLU A 2 -4.96 24.31 14.44
C GLU A 2 -5.89 23.80 13.33
N THR A 3 -5.34 23.02 12.39
CA THR A 3 -6.15 22.41 11.33
C THR A 3 -7.11 21.44 11.99
N ILE A 4 -8.40 21.78 11.99
CA ILE A 4 -9.44 20.85 12.44
C ILE A 4 -9.44 19.70 11.42
N MET A 5 -8.86 18.57 11.82
CA MET A 5 -8.84 17.35 11.01
C MET A 5 -10.29 16.94 10.73
N THR A 6 -10.67 16.89 9.47
CA THR A 6 -12.05 16.58 9.08
C THR A 6 -12.35 15.11 9.33
N SER A 7 -13.64 14.75 9.31
CA SER A 7 -14.01 13.32 9.38
C SER A 7 -13.43 12.54 8.21
N ASP A 8 -13.27 13.16 7.04
CA ASP A 8 -12.71 12.49 5.87
C ASP A 8 -11.20 12.28 6.03
N ASP A 9 -10.47 13.30 6.51
CA ASP A 9 -9.03 13.19 6.80
C ASP A 9 -8.74 12.03 7.77
N ARG A 10 -9.59 11.86 8.80
CA ARG A 10 -9.48 10.74 9.74
C ARG A 10 -9.67 9.40 9.04
N LYS A 11 -10.72 9.25 8.22
CA LYS A 11 -11.02 8.02 7.49
C LYS A 11 -9.90 7.67 6.51
N LYS A 12 -9.41 8.66 5.75
CA LYS A 12 -8.26 8.50 4.85
C LYS A 12 -7.04 8.00 5.63
N ARG A 13 -6.72 8.64 6.75
CA ARG A 13 -5.57 8.27 7.58
C ARG A 13 -5.68 6.84 8.09
N GLU A 14 -6.84 6.42 8.56
CA GLU A 14 -7.04 5.05 9.04
C GLU A 14 -6.89 3.98 7.95
N LEU A 15 -7.34 4.27 6.73
CA LEU A 15 -7.14 3.39 5.57
C LEU A 15 -5.67 3.37 5.13
N LEU A 16 -5.03 4.54 5.07
CA LEU A 16 -3.62 4.66 4.73
C LEU A 16 -2.73 3.93 5.73
N ASP A 17 -2.97 4.11 7.04
CA ASP A 17 -2.23 3.42 8.11
C ASP A 17 -2.35 1.89 7.99
N LEU A 18 -3.49 1.38 7.49
CA LEU A 18 -3.66 -0.05 7.25
C LEU A 18 -2.79 -0.52 6.07
N VAL A 19 -2.80 0.20 4.95
CA VAL A 19 -1.98 -0.12 3.77
C VAL A 19 -0.49 -0.03 4.11
N GLU A 20 -0.06 1.05 4.77
CA GLU A 20 1.33 1.25 5.16
C GLU A 20 1.80 0.10 6.06
N ARG A 21 1.12 -0.15 7.17
CA ARG A 21 1.57 -1.18 8.13
C ARG A 21 1.56 -2.60 7.59
N LYS A 22 0.61 -2.94 6.71
CA LYS A 22 0.39 -4.34 6.28
C LYS A 22 1.05 -4.68 4.96
N ALA A 23 1.19 -3.72 4.04
CA ALA A 23 1.77 -3.95 2.72
C ALA A 23 3.11 -3.22 2.53
N PHE A 24 3.21 -1.93 2.86
CA PHE A 24 4.40 -1.15 2.51
C PHE A 24 5.55 -1.26 3.52
N ASP A 25 5.28 -1.14 4.82
CA ASP A 25 6.28 -1.23 5.88
C ASP A 25 7.05 -2.55 5.85
N PRO A 26 6.41 -3.73 5.67
CA PRO A 26 7.14 -4.99 5.56
C PRO A 26 8.16 -4.99 4.42
N VAL A 27 7.82 -4.37 3.27
CA VAL A 27 8.74 -4.23 2.13
C VAL A 27 9.89 -3.30 2.47
N MET A 28 9.61 -2.14 3.07
CA MET A 28 10.64 -1.17 3.43
C MET A 28 11.62 -1.69 4.48
N HIS A 29 11.14 -2.51 5.42
CA HIS A 29 11.94 -3.10 6.50
C HIS A 29 12.61 -4.44 6.13
N ALA A 30 12.28 -5.03 4.97
CA ALA A 30 12.88 -6.28 4.53
C ALA A 30 14.41 -6.15 4.36
N ARG A 31 15.16 -7.14 4.85
CA ARG A 31 16.63 -7.12 4.87
C ARG A 31 17.22 -7.86 3.67
N PRO A 32 18.37 -7.39 3.13
CA PRO A 32 19.09 -8.06 2.05
C PRO A 32 19.94 -9.25 2.55
N ASP A 33 20.13 -9.39 3.86
CA ASP A 33 20.97 -10.42 4.47
C ASP A 33 20.45 -11.83 4.13
N GLY A 34 21.37 -12.75 3.78
CA GLY A 34 21.03 -14.12 3.42
C GLY A 34 20.39 -14.30 2.02
N ARG A 35 20.05 -13.20 1.33
CA ARG A 35 19.51 -13.25 -0.04
C ARG A 35 20.63 -13.42 -1.08
N SER A 36 20.28 -14.03 -2.23
CA SER A 36 21.16 -14.10 -3.40
C SER A 36 21.43 -12.69 -3.97
N PRO A 37 22.50 -12.46 -4.76
CA PRO A 37 22.73 -11.17 -5.39
C PRO A 37 21.53 -10.66 -6.21
N ALA A 38 20.91 -11.52 -7.02
CA ALA A 38 19.73 -11.17 -7.81
C ALA A 38 18.51 -10.80 -6.94
N ASP A 39 18.34 -11.44 -5.79
CA ASP A 39 17.26 -11.10 -4.86
C ASP A 39 17.52 -9.80 -4.10
N ARG A 40 18.79 -9.41 -3.91
CA ARG A 40 19.13 -8.11 -3.33
C ARG A 40 18.82 -6.99 -4.31
N ASP A 41 19.21 -7.15 -5.57
CA ASP A 41 18.92 -6.18 -6.62
C ASP A 41 17.40 -5.99 -6.80
N ALA A 42 16.66 -7.11 -6.83
CA ALA A 42 15.20 -7.08 -6.88
C ALA A 42 14.57 -6.45 -5.62
N LEU A 43 15.13 -6.73 -4.43
CA LEU A 43 14.66 -6.12 -3.19
C LEU A 43 14.83 -4.59 -3.21
N GLU A 44 15.97 -4.10 -3.68
CA GLU A 44 16.20 -2.66 -3.84
C GLU A 44 15.22 -2.03 -4.83
N GLU A 45 14.94 -2.72 -5.93
CA GLU A 45 13.97 -2.26 -6.93
C GLU A 45 12.55 -2.16 -6.35
N VAL A 46 12.07 -3.21 -5.66
CA VAL A 46 10.72 -3.16 -5.07
C VAL A 46 10.62 -2.14 -3.95
N LYS A 47 11.69 -1.88 -3.19
CA LYS A 47 11.70 -0.80 -2.19
C LYS A 47 11.55 0.57 -2.84
N ARG A 48 12.28 0.85 -3.92
CA ARG A 48 12.13 2.12 -4.67
C ARG A 48 10.72 2.28 -5.22
N LYS A 49 10.15 1.22 -5.81
CA LYS A 49 8.76 1.24 -6.30
C LYS A 49 7.78 1.49 -5.14
N THR A 50 7.97 0.82 -4.01
CA THR A 50 7.13 0.97 -2.81
C THR A 50 7.21 2.38 -2.23
N GLU A 51 8.37 3.02 -2.24
CA GLU A 51 8.52 4.42 -1.82
C GLU A 51 7.66 5.37 -2.67
N SER A 52 7.70 5.21 -4.00
CA SER A 52 6.82 5.97 -4.91
C SER A 52 5.33 5.69 -4.67
N GLU A 53 4.98 4.45 -4.32
CA GLU A 53 3.61 4.08 -3.96
C GLU A 53 3.15 4.71 -2.65
N ILE A 54 3.99 4.73 -1.62
CA ILE A 54 3.73 5.42 -0.36
C ILE A 54 3.45 6.90 -0.61
N GLU A 55 4.28 7.58 -1.41
CA GLU A 55 4.10 8.98 -1.76
C GLU A 55 2.76 9.21 -2.49
N ARG A 56 2.43 8.35 -3.46
CA ARG A 56 1.16 8.42 -4.20
C ARG A 56 -0.04 8.24 -3.27
N TYR A 57 -0.03 7.25 -2.39
CA TYR A 57 -1.12 6.99 -1.45
C TYR A 57 -1.31 8.10 -0.42
N ARG A 58 -0.21 8.65 0.10
CA ARG A 58 -0.21 9.82 0.99
C ARG A 58 -0.79 11.06 0.30
N GLY A 59 -0.54 11.20 -0.99
CA GLY A 59 -0.96 12.33 -1.83
C GLY A 59 -2.44 12.37 -2.19
N TYR A 60 -3.24 11.33 -1.92
CA TYR A 60 -4.66 11.35 -2.26
C TYR A 60 -5.48 12.33 -1.43
N ASP A 61 -6.39 13.07 -2.05
CA ASP A 61 -7.10 14.17 -1.38
C ASP A 61 -8.21 13.71 -0.42
N SER A 62 -8.69 12.48 -0.53
CA SER A 62 -9.82 11.99 0.27
C SER A 62 -9.77 10.48 0.52
N ALA A 63 -10.56 10.01 1.48
CA ALA A 63 -10.73 8.58 1.74
C ALA A 63 -11.34 7.86 0.52
N ALA A 64 -12.34 8.47 -0.14
CA ALA A 64 -12.98 7.90 -1.32
C ALA A 64 -12.00 7.77 -2.50
N THR A 65 -11.17 8.78 -2.72
CA THR A 65 -10.11 8.74 -3.74
C THR A 65 -9.11 7.62 -3.46
N LEU A 66 -8.73 7.42 -2.20
CA LEU A 66 -7.83 6.34 -1.79
C LEU A 66 -8.44 4.96 -2.09
N VAL A 67 -9.70 4.72 -1.71
CA VAL A 67 -10.40 3.45 -1.99
C VAL A 67 -10.47 3.16 -3.50
N ALA A 68 -10.93 4.13 -4.29
CA ALA A 68 -11.06 3.95 -5.74
C ALA A 68 -9.71 3.64 -6.42
N ASN A 69 -8.63 4.28 -5.96
CA ASN A 69 -7.30 4.01 -6.50
C ASN A 69 -6.73 2.67 -6.01
N PHE A 70 -6.99 2.27 -4.77
CA PHE A 70 -6.63 0.95 -4.26
C PHE A 70 -7.26 -0.16 -5.11
N GLU A 71 -8.56 -0.09 -5.39
CA GLU A 71 -9.27 -1.05 -6.24
C GLU A 71 -8.71 -1.09 -7.67
N ARG A 72 -8.43 0.10 -8.23
CA ARG A 72 -7.81 0.21 -9.56
C ARG A 72 -6.44 -0.46 -9.59
N ASP A 73 -5.64 -0.26 -8.55
CA ASP A 73 -4.30 -0.81 -8.46
C ASP A 73 -4.34 -2.34 -8.41
N LEU A 74 -5.27 -2.94 -7.67
CA LEU A 74 -5.43 -4.41 -7.57
C LEU A 74 -5.53 -5.11 -8.95
N THR A 75 -6.10 -4.44 -9.95
CA THR A 75 -6.34 -5.03 -11.28
C THR A 75 -5.36 -4.54 -12.35
N SER A 76 -4.52 -3.56 -12.03
CA SER A 76 -3.62 -2.93 -13.00
C SER A 76 -2.44 -3.84 -13.37
N GLU A 77 -2.09 -3.89 -14.66
CA GLU A 77 -0.93 -4.65 -15.13
C GLU A 77 0.40 -4.23 -14.47
N PRO A 78 0.67 -2.93 -14.22
CA PRO A 78 1.83 -2.51 -13.45
C PRO A 78 1.86 -3.11 -12.04
N ALA A 79 0.73 -3.06 -11.30
CA ALA A 79 0.67 -3.62 -9.95
C ALA A 79 0.86 -5.14 -9.96
N LYS A 80 0.28 -5.87 -10.92
CA LYS A 80 0.48 -7.33 -11.04
C LYS A 80 1.95 -7.71 -11.18
N ARG A 81 2.74 -6.92 -11.92
CA ARG A 81 4.19 -7.15 -12.04
C ARG A 81 4.90 -6.94 -10.71
N VAL A 82 4.58 -5.85 -10.01
CA VAL A 82 5.14 -5.58 -8.68
C VAL A 82 4.73 -6.67 -7.68
N HIS A 83 3.47 -7.13 -7.71
CA HIS A 83 3.00 -8.23 -6.86
C HIS A 83 3.76 -9.53 -7.12
N ALA A 84 4.05 -9.85 -8.38
CA ALA A 84 4.84 -11.03 -8.72
C ALA A 84 6.27 -10.93 -8.16
N GLU A 85 6.91 -9.76 -8.26
CA GLU A 85 8.23 -9.51 -7.68
C GLU A 85 8.22 -9.62 -6.16
N LEU A 86 7.24 -9.01 -5.49
CA LEU A 86 7.06 -9.07 -4.04
C LEU A 86 6.85 -10.51 -3.55
N ARG A 87 5.95 -11.27 -4.19
CA ARG A 87 5.69 -12.67 -3.85
C ARG A 87 6.92 -13.56 -4.02
N ARG A 88 7.72 -13.32 -5.06
CA ARG A 88 9.01 -14.04 -5.28
C ARG A 88 10.01 -13.76 -4.15
N LEU A 89 9.89 -12.62 -3.49
CA LEU A 89 10.76 -12.18 -2.40
C LEU A 89 10.19 -12.50 -1.00
N ASP A 90 9.08 -13.25 -0.94
CA ASP A 90 8.29 -13.56 0.25
C ASP A 90 7.79 -12.31 1.00
N LEU A 91 7.38 -11.29 0.24
CA LEU A 91 6.88 -10.01 0.75
C LEU A 91 5.38 -9.85 0.48
N PRO A 92 4.64 -9.16 1.38
CA PRO A 92 3.22 -8.92 1.19
C PRO A 92 2.97 -7.92 0.05
N THR A 93 1.77 -8.02 -0.51
CA THR A 93 1.23 -7.17 -1.57
C THR A 93 -0.03 -6.46 -1.08
N ILE A 94 -0.49 -5.43 -1.80
CA ILE A 94 -1.79 -4.81 -1.50
C ILE A 94 -2.96 -5.77 -1.75
N GLU A 95 -2.78 -6.79 -2.58
CA GLU A 95 -3.79 -7.83 -2.81
C GLU A 95 -4.00 -8.71 -1.57
N ASP A 96 -2.95 -8.97 -0.79
CA ASP A 96 -3.03 -9.82 0.40
C ASP A 96 -3.83 -9.16 1.55
N ILE A 97 -4.01 -7.84 1.49
CA ILE A 97 -4.76 -7.05 2.48
C ILE A 97 -6.13 -6.62 1.97
N ARG A 98 -6.52 -7.03 0.76
CA ARG A 98 -7.75 -6.59 0.08
C ARG A 98 -8.98 -6.69 0.98
N ASP A 99 -9.26 -7.89 1.50
CA ASP A 99 -10.46 -8.12 2.30
C ASP A 99 -10.45 -7.31 3.62
N GLU A 100 -9.26 -7.10 4.22
CA GLU A 100 -9.13 -6.29 5.43
C GLU A 100 -9.34 -4.80 5.13
N PHE A 101 -8.82 -4.33 4.00
CA PHE A 101 -9.00 -2.97 3.51
C PHE A 101 -10.46 -2.68 3.17
N GLU A 102 -11.13 -3.56 2.39
CA GLU A 102 -12.54 -3.42 2.00
C GLU A 102 -13.45 -3.39 3.23
N ARG A 103 -13.23 -4.28 4.21
CA ARG A 103 -13.97 -4.25 5.50
C ARG A 103 -13.77 -2.94 6.26
N LYS A 104 -12.52 -2.49 6.38
CA LYS A 104 -12.20 -1.24 7.06
C LYS A 104 -12.86 -0.03 6.37
N ALA A 105 -12.86 -0.02 5.04
CA ALA A 105 -13.50 1.02 4.25
C ALA A 105 -15.02 1.05 4.50
N ALA A 106 -15.67 -0.13 4.51
CA ALA A 106 -17.09 -0.27 4.85
C ALA A 106 -17.42 0.20 6.28
N ASP A 107 -16.61 -0.18 7.28
CA ASP A 107 -16.78 0.24 8.69
C ASP A 107 -16.67 1.77 8.85
N LEU A 108 -15.82 2.40 8.03
CA LEU A 108 -15.66 3.85 8.00
C LEU A 108 -16.73 4.56 7.16
N GLY A 109 -17.62 3.81 6.48
CA GLY A 109 -18.61 4.33 5.55
C GLY A 109 -17.95 5.03 4.35
N VAL A 110 -16.89 4.43 3.79
CA VAL A 110 -16.17 4.88 2.59
C VAL A 110 -16.07 3.70 1.64
N GLY A 111 -16.73 3.77 0.49
CA GLY A 111 -16.85 2.64 -0.43
C GLY A 111 -18.24 2.66 -1.06
N ALA A 112 -18.39 2.02 -2.22
CA ALA A 112 -19.65 1.98 -2.96
C ALA A 112 -20.81 1.38 -2.16
#